data_AF-A0A5S5BHB0-F1
#
_entry.id   AF-A0A5S5BHB0-F1
#
_cell.length_a   1.000
_cell.length_b   1.000
_cell.length_c   1.000
_cell.angle_alpha   90.00
_cell.angle_beta   90.00
_cell.angle_gamma   90.00
#
_symmetry.space_group_name_H-M   'P 1'
#
loop_
_entity.id
_entity.type
_entity.pdbx_description
1 polymer ?
#
loop_
_entity_poly.entity_id
_entity_poly.type
_entity_poly.pdbx_seq_one_letter_code
_entity_poly.pdbx_strand_id
1 'polypeptide(L)'
;MSFHRFQAFDPYLTFAEGERGFREKIFLRADGTPSETAWYGESRDGKGYLSSMWRVGRDAYARVAAKAGEQPTAAYFEEVAADIQKLERDLAPEIQRLVQTGTLKLFEDRDAEPLTDLSAAIEDAPDGWLTEVFMRVVMTGVVSRVITEEETADFEGLLSAAAVLYLDDYIIANQIGRGVDIASELVMVNFTSAKLYRETVDAAKEAVSAVGRRSASAAHKATNALKGKALSEWDQSGHTYSGMAAFARHRHKAYEVTERTLYSWVREHRRAKS
;
A
#
# COMPACT_ATOMS: atom_id res chain seq x y z
N MET A 1 10.34 -13.63 17.52
CA MET A 1 10.47 -14.36 16.24
C MET A 1 11.88 -14.94 16.12
N SER A 2 12.01 -16.24 15.88
CA SER A 2 13.31 -16.86 15.56
C SER A 2 13.44 -16.97 14.05
N PHE A 3 14.33 -16.19 13.43
CA PHE A 3 14.54 -16.27 11.99
C PHE A 3 15.38 -17.52 11.65
N HIS A 4 14.78 -18.48 10.94
CA HIS A 4 15.42 -19.74 10.57
C HIS A 4 16.12 -19.69 9.21
N ARG A 5 16.36 -18.50 8.64
CA ARG A 5 17.03 -18.31 7.35
C ARG A 5 16.39 -19.09 6.20
N PHE A 6 15.07 -19.25 6.23
CA PHE A 6 14.31 -19.94 5.19
C PHE A 6 14.78 -21.39 4.99
N GLN A 7 14.88 -22.12 6.11
CA GLN A 7 15.31 -23.52 6.10
C GLN A 7 14.30 -24.45 5.40
N ALA A 8 13.02 -24.06 5.36
CA ALA A 8 11.95 -24.92 4.84
C ALA A 8 11.49 -24.56 3.41
N PHE A 9 11.88 -23.40 2.88
CA PHE A 9 11.65 -23.04 1.49
C PHE A 9 12.67 -22.03 0.99
N ASP A 10 12.89 -21.98 -0.32
CA ASP A 10 13.74 -20.95 -0.90
C ASP A 10 12.90 -19.77 -1.44
N PRO A 11 12.78 -18.64 -0.71
CA PRO A 11 12.09 -17.46 -1.22
C PRO A 11 12.84 -16.82 -2.40
N TYR A 12 14.11 -17.14 -2.61
CA TYR A 12 15.00 -16.56 -3.63
C TYR A 12 14.94 -17.35 -4.93
N LEU A 13 15.10 -18.68 -4.91
CA LEU A 13 15.08 -19.52 -6.11
C LEU A 13 13.69 -19.63 -6.74
N THR A 14 12.63 -19.23 -6.03
CA THR A 14 11.32 -19.07 -6.66
C THR A 14 11.29 -17.87 -7.64
N PHE A 15 12.25 -16.94 -7.58
CA PHE A 15 12.35 -15.79 -8.49
C PHE A 15 13.72 -15.79 -9.17
N ALA A 16 13.76 -15.98 -10.48
CA ALA A 16 15.04 -15.96 -11.20
C ALA A 16 15.71 -14.59 -11.10
N GLU A 17 17.03 -14.60 -10.95
CA GLU A 17 17.87 -13.40 -11.03
C GLU A 17 17.58 -12.65 -12.34
N GLY A 18 17.15 -11.39 -12.22
CA GLY A 18 16.85 -10.50 -13.36
C GLY A 18 15.49 -10.69 -14.05
N GLU A 19 14.64 -11.64 -13.63
CA GLU A 19 13.29 -11.81 -14.16
C GLU A 19 12.21 -11.37 -13.16
N ARG A 20 11.28 -10.50 -13.59
CA ARG A 20 10.03 -10.27 -12.85
C ARG A 20 9.12 -11.49 -13.05
N GLY A 21 9.23 -12.51 -12.20
CA GLY A 21 8.39 -13.69 -12.29
C GLY A 21 8.92 -14.90 -11.52
N PHE A 22 8.12 -15.97 -11.51
CA PHE A 22 8.42 -17.18 -10.75
C PHE A 22 9.09 -18.26 -11.62
N ARG A 23 10.32 -18.69 -11.28
CA ARG A 23 10.99 -19.88 -11.85
C ARG A 23 10.83 -21.05 -10.87
N GLU A 24 10.93 -22.27 -11.38
CA GLU A 24 10.41 -23.52 -10.78
C GLU A 24 10.62 -23.75 -9.27
N LYS A 25 9.61 -24.37 -8.66
CA LYS A 25 9.35 -24.47 -7.21
C LYS A 25 10.20 -25.53 -6.55
N ILE A 26 11.09 -25.16 -5.64
CA ILE A 26 11.85 -26.13 -4.81
C ILE A 26 11.55 -25.85 -3.33
N PHE A 27 10.78 -26.73 -2.71
CA PHE A 27 10.58 -26.76 -1.27
C PHE A 27 11.57 -27.71 -0.63
N LEU A 28 12.01 -27.42 0.59
CA LEU A 28 12.94 -28.27 1.32
C LEU A 28 12.19 -29.04 2.41
N ARG A 29 12.46 -30.33 2.55
CA ARG A 29 12.08 -31.09 3.74
C ARG A 29 12.91 -30.61 4.93
N ALA A 30 12.53 -31.02 6.14
CA ALA A 30 13.31 -30.75 7.36
C ALA A 30 14.79 -31.21 7.28
N ASP A 31 15.13 -32.15 6.39
CA ASP A 31 16.50 -32.61 6.13
C ASP A 31 17.22 -31.83 5.00
N GLY A 32 16.60 -30.76 4.48
CA GLY A 32 17.15 -29.93 3.40
C GLY A 32 16.98 -30.52 2.00
N THR A 33 16.32 -31.67 1.83
CA THR A 33 16.11 -32.26 0.50
C THR A 33 14.93 -31.62 -0.24
N PRO A 34 15.04 -31.38 -1.56
CA PRO A 34 13.91 -30.98 -2.39
C PRO A 34 12.70 -31.93 -2.23
N SER A 35 11.53 -31.37 -1.93
CA SER A 35 10.28 -32.09 -1.82
C SER A 35 9.30 -31.62 -2.89
N GLU A 36 8.96 -32.50 -3.81
CA GLU A 36 7.87 -32.26 -4.74
C GLU A 36 6.50 -32.38 -4.04
N THR A 37 6.39 -33.17 -2.96
CA THR A 37 5.09 -33.61 -2.40
C THR A 37 4.65 -32.92 -1.10
N ALA A 38 5.52 -32.15 -0.43
CA ALA A 38 5.23 -31.58 0.89
C ALA A 38 4.12 -30.49 0.90
N TRP A 39 3.53 -30.20 -0.26
CA TRP A 39 2.72 -29.01 -0.51
C TRP A 39 1.45 -29.25 -1.31
N TYR A 40 1.20 -30.49 -1.74
CA TYR A 40 -0.01 -30.79 -2.46
C TYR A 40 -1.11 -31.16 -1.47
N GLY A 41 -2.09 -30.27 -1.35
CA GLY A 41 -3.45 -30.81 -1.28
C GLY A 41 -3.71 -31.56 -2.59
N GLU A 42 -4.34 -32.73 -2.53
CA GLU A 42 -4.90 -33.35 -3.72
C GLU A 42 -6.22 -32.67 -4.01
N SER A 43 -6.36 -32.07 -5.19
CA SER A 43 -7.70 -31.79 -5.70
C SER A 43 -8.42 -33.12 -5.95
N ARG A 44 -9.75 -33.08 -6.06
CA ARG A 44 -10.57 -34.29 -6.26
C ARG A 44 -10.17 -35.13 -7.48
N ASP A 45 -9.42 -34.56 -8.43
CA ASP A 45 -8.88 -35.20 -9.62
C ASP A 45 -7.42 -35.72 -9.45
N GLY A 46 -6.90 -35.74 -8.22
CA GLY A 46 -5.55 -36.23 -7.91
C GLY A 46 -4.41 -35.31 -8.37
N LYS A 47 -4.74 -34.08 -8.80
CA LYS A 47 -3.72 -33.08 -9.15
C LYS A 47 -3.27 -32.34 -7.90
N GLY A 48 -1.96 -32.14 -7.80
CA GLY A 48 -1.39 -31.32 -6.76
C GLY A 48 -1.68 -29.84 -6.97
N TYR A 49 -2.08 -29.12 -5.91
CA TYR A 49 -2.17 -27.66 -5.92
C TYR A 49 -1.38 -27.04 -4.77
N LEU A 50 -0.92 -25.79 -4.97
CA LEU A 50 -0.28 -24.99 -3.92
C LEU A 50 -1.32 -24.48 -2.93
N SER A 51 -1.03 -24.60 -1.63
CA SER A 51 -1.88 -24.03 -0.58
C SER A 51 -2.12 -22.53 -0.80
N SER A 52 -3.25 -22.03 -0.31
CA SER A 52 -3.54 -20.60 -0.31
C SER A 52 -2.45 -19.79 0.41
N MET A 53 -1.83 -20.36 1.47
CA MET A 53 -0.76 -19.70 2.22
C MET A 53 0.48 -19.43 1.38
N TRP A 54 0.85 -20.35 0.49
CA TRP A 54 1.95 -20.08 -0.43
C TRP A 54 1.68 -18.87 -1.31
N ARG A 55 0.46 -18.75 -1.87
CA ARG A 55 0.10 -17.59 -2.71
C ARG A 55 0.18 -16.29 -1.93
N VAL A 56 -0.23 -16.32 -0.66
CA VAL A 56 -0.16 -15.17 0.24
C VAL A 56 1.28 -14.76 0.51
N GLY A 57 2.13 -15.68 0.97
CA GLY A 57 3.54 -15.38 1.25
C GLY A 57 4.33 -14.96 0.00
N ARG A 58 3.97 -15.53 -1.15
CA ARG A 58 4.50 -15.14 -2.46
C ARG A 58 4.16 -13.68 -2.82
N ASP A 59 2.91 -13.30 -2.62
CA ASP A 59 2.47 -11.93 -2.90
C ASP A 59 3.08 -10.94 -1.88
N ALA A 60 3.28 -11.38 -0.63
CA ALA A 60 4.02 -10.63 0.39
C ALA A 60 5.47 -10.39 -0.03
N TYR A 61 6.20 -11.43 -0.45
CA TYR A 61 7.57 -11.31 -0.92
C TYR A 61 7.67 -10.36 -2.13
N ALA A 62 6.75 -10.47 -3.10
CA ALA A 62 6.75 -9.59 -4.26
C ALA A 62 6.64 -8.11 -3.88
N ARG A 63 5.91 -7.77 -2.81
CA ARG A 63 5.87 -6.41 -2.27
C ARG A 63 7.18 -5.99 -1.64
N VAL A 64 7.77 -6.86 -0.82
CA VAL A 64 9.09 -6.62 -0.21
C VAL A 64 10.14 -6.36 -1.29
N ALA A 65 10.20 -7.22 -2.31
CA ALA A 65 11.13 -7.07 -3.45
C ALA A 65 10.87 -5.78 -4.26
N ALA A 66 9.61 -5.47 -4.55
CA ALA A 66 9.27 -4.23 -5.24
C ALA A 66 9.72 -2.99 -4.47
N LYS A 67 9.69 -3.06 -3.13
CA LYS A 67 10.12 -1.97 -2.26
C LYS A 67 11.63 -1.89 -2.12
N ALA A 68 12.31 -3.02 -1.96
CA ALA A 68 13.78 -3.08 -1.92
C ALA A 68 14.41 -2.64 -3.26
N GLY A 69 13.68 -2.78 -4.37
CA GLY A 69 14.17 -2.47 -5.71
C GLY A 69 15.09 -3.57 -6.28
N GLU A 70 15.39 -4.58 -5.47
CA GLU A 70 16.19 -5.75 -5.80
C GLU A 70 15.59 -6.99 -5.12
N GLN A 71 16.18 -8.15 -5.39
CA GLN A 71 15.79 -9.40 -4.76
C GLN A 71 16.24 -9.38 -3.28
N PRO A 72 15.31 -9.38 -2.30
CA PRO A 72 15.68 -9.43 -0.89
C PRO A 72 16.49 -10.69 -0.60
N THR A 73 17.48 -10.63 0.29
CA THR A 73 18.35 -11.74 0.70
C THR A 73 18.02 -12.25 2.11
N ALA A 74 18.67 -13.32 2.57
CA ALA A 74 18.48 -13.78 3.95
C ALA A 74 18.94 -12.74 4.97
N ALA A 75 20.03 -12.03 4.65
CA ALA A 75 20.51 -10.94 5.48
C ALA A 75 19.49 -9.80 5.56
N TYR A 76 18.83 -9.46 4.44
CA TYR A 76 17.76 -8.46 4.44
C TYR A 76 16.62 -8.84 5.41
N PHE A 77 16.16 -10.09 5.38
CA PHE A 77 15.11 -10.53 6.29
C PHE A 77 15.56 -10.64 7.75
N GLU A 78 16.83 -10.95 8.00
CA GLU A 78 17.43 -10.91 9.34
C GLU A 78 17.44 -9.48 9.90
N GLU A 79 17.81 -8.50 9.07
CA GLU A 79 17.77 -7.08 9.40
C GLU A 79 16.34 -6.60 9.65
N VAL A 80 15.39 -6.95 8.78
CA VAL A 80 13.98 -6.56 8.96
C VAL A 80 13.37 -7.17 10.21
N ALA A 81 13.68 -8.42 10.55
CA ALA A 81 13.22 -9.02 11.81
C ALA A 81 13.74 -8.23 13.03
N ALA A 82 15.01 -7.81 13.00
CA ALA A 82 15.60 -6.98 14.04
C ALA A 82 14.96 -5.58 14.10
N ASP A 83 14.64 -4.99 12.94
CA ASP A 83 13.96 -3.70 12.85
C ASP A 83 12.53 -3.76 13.41
N ILE A 84 11.78 -4.83 13.14
CA ILE A 84 10.46 -5.07 13.75
C ILE A 84 10.60 -5.11 15.27
N GLN A 85 11.47 -5.97 15.80
CA GLN A 85 11.67 -6.09 17.25
C GLN A 85 12.10 -4.78 17.90
N LYS A 86 12.96 -4.02 17.22
CA LYS A 86 13.39 -2.71 17.71
C LYS A 86 12.23 -1.73 17.73
N LEU A 87 11.49 -1.63 16.63
CA LEU A 87 10.31 -0.77 16.53
C LEU A 87 9.31 -1.09 17.63
N GLU A 88 9.01 -2.37 17.86
CA GLU A 88 8.05 -2.79 18.87
C GLU A 88 8.49 -2.45 20.30
N ARG A 89 9.78 -2.61 20.61
CA ARG A 89 10.35 -2.14 21.88
C ARG A 89 10.21 -0.63 22.05
N ASP A 90 10.45 0.13 20.98
CA ASP A 90 10.36 1.60 21.01
C ASP A 90 8.89 2.07 21.13
N LEU A 91 7.94 1.31 20.57
CA LEU A 91 6.52 1.62 20.58
C LEU A 91 5.80 1.21 21.87
N ALA A 92 6.26 0.14 22.54
CA ALA A 92 5.57 -0.43 23.69
C ALA A 92 5.20 0.61 24.78
N PRO A 93 6.08 1.54 25.21
CA PRO A 93 5.73 2.55 26.21
C PRO A 93 4.62 3.50 25.76
N GLU A 94 4.61 3.89 24.48
CA GLU A 94 3.62 4.81 23.95
C GLU A 94 2.26 4.13 23.79
N ILE A 95 2.22 2.88 23.32
CA ILE A 95 0.98 2.11 23.24
C ILE A 95 0.42 1.86 24.66
N GLN A 96 1.29 1.58 25.64
CA GLN A 96 0.89 1.42 27.04
C GLN A 96 0.25 2.70 27.59
N ARG A 97 0.81 3.87 27.25
CA ARG A 97 0.24 5.18 27.59
C ARG A 97 -1.14 5.36 26.97
N LEU A 98 -1.32 5.03 25.69
CA LEU A 98 -2.60 5.14 24.99
C LEU A 98 -3.68 4.24 25.59
N VAL A 99 -3.30 3.03 26.03
CA VAL A 99 -4.18 2.11 26.76
C VAL A 99 -4.58 2.70 28.11
N GLN A 100 -3.62 3.18 28.90
CA GLN A 100 -3.87 3.76 30.23
C GLN A 100 -4.74 5.02 30.18
N THR A 101 -4.62 5.86 29.15
CA THR A 101 -5.46 7.04 28.96
C THR A 101 -6.84 6.72 28.38
N GLY A 102 -7.12 5.46 28.05
CA GLY A 102 -8.37 5.03 27.42
C GLY A 102 -8.52 5.47 25.96
N THR A 103 -7.45 5.97 25.35
CA THR A 103 -7.42 6.39 23.95
C THR A 103 -7.42 5.19 23.02
N LEU A 104 -6.77 4.10 23.44
CA LEU A 104 -6.72 2.83 22.74
C LEU A 104 -7.34 1.74 23.63
N LYS A 105 -8.25 0.95 23.07
CA LYS A 105 -8.76 -0.27 23.69
C LYS A 105 -8.27 -1.45 22.90
N LEU A 106 -7.47 -2.29 23.53
CA LEU A 106 -7.01 -3.56 22.98
C LEU A 106 -7.69 -4.69 23.72
N PHE A 107 -7.88 -5.79 23.03
CA PHE A 107 -8.53 -6.97 23.56
C PHE A 107 -7.68 -8.17 23.14
N GLU A 108 -7.57 -9.15 24.03
CA GLU A 108 -6.90 -10.43 23.73
C GLU A 108 -7.73 -11.25 22.73
N ASP A 109 -9.05 -11.29 22.94
CA ASP A 109 -10.03 -11.82 22.00
C ASP A 109 -11.33 -10.99 22.01
N ARG A 110 -12.33 -11.38 21.22
CA ARG A 110 -13.59 -10.64 21.07
C ARG A 110 -14.37 -10.47 22.38
N ASP A 111 -14.29 -11.47 23.27
CA ASP A 111 -15.13 -11.59 24.46
C ASP A 111 -14.36 -11.24 25.75
N ALA A 112 -13.05 -11.00 25.65
CA ALA A 112 -12.18 -10.55 26.74
C ALA A 112 -12.46 -9.11 27.19
N GLU A 113 -12.10 -8.81 28.44
CA GLU A 113 -12.07 -7.42 28.92
C GLU A 113 -10.93 -6.64 28.24
N PRO A 114 -11.05 -5.31 28.10
CA PRO A 114 -9.97 -4.49 27.54
C PRO A 114 -8.68 -4.67 28.33
N LEU A 115 -7.56 -4.86 27.63
CA LEU A 115 -6.24 -4.90 28.21
C LEU A 115 -5.96 -3.58 28.94
N THR A 116 -5.49 -3.67 30.19
CA THR A 116 -5.05 -2.50 30.98
C THR A 116 -3.54 -2.44 31.12
N ASP A 117 -2.86 -3.57 30.98
CA ASP A 117 -1.42 -3.73 31.05
C ASP A 117 -0.93 -4.51 29.83
N LEU A 118 -0.11 -3.88 29.01
CA LEU A 118 0.50 -4.47 27.83
C LEU A 118 1.68 -5.37 28.17
N SER A 119 2.30 -5.21 29.33
CA SER A 119 3.53 -5.93 29.70
C SER A 119 3.32 -7.44 29.61
N ALA A 120 2.18 -7.92 30.12
CA ALA A 120 1.79 -9.33 30.07
C ALA A 120 1.40 -9.77 28.64
N ALA A 121 0.70 -8.91 27.89
CA ALA A 121 0.29 -9.24 26.53
C ALA A 121 1.47 -9.32 25.54
N ILE A 122 2.51 -8.51 25.74
CA ILE A 122 3.70 -8.46 24.87
C ILE A 122 4.60 -9.67 25.09
N GLU A 123 4.66 -10.23 26.30
CA GLU A 123 5.55 -11.36 26.61
C GLU A 123 5.26 -12.58 25.73
N ASP A 124 3.98 -12.84 25.44
CA ASP A 124 3.52 -13.94 24.59
C ASP A 124 3.15 -13.48 23.17
N ALA A 125 3.29 -12.19 22.85
CA ALA A 125 2.91 -11.66 21.55
C ALA A 125 3.89 -12.07 20.44
N PRO A 126 3.38 -12.43 19.25
CA PRO A 126 4.21 -12.63 18.08
C PRO A 126 4.79 -11.29 17.60
N ASP A 127 6.07 -11.27 17.21
CA ASP A 127 6.69 -10.11 16.58
C ASP A 127 5.85 -9.63 15.38
N GLY A 128 5.71 -8.31 15.26
CA GLY A 128 4.83 -7.68 14.28
C GLY A 128 3.44 -7.34 14.84
N TRP A 129 3.02 -7.93 15.98
CA TRP A 129 1.74 -7.60 16.61
C TRP A 129 1.65 -6.14 17.06
N LEU A 130 2.66 -5.63 17.77
CA LEU A 130 2.66 -4.21 18.18
C LEU A 130 2.83 -3.27 16.99
N THR A 131 3.58 -3.70 15.97
CA THR A 131 3.72 -2.97 14.71
C THR A 131 2.35 -2.81 14.03
N GLU A 132 1.56 -3.89 14.00
CA GLU A 132 0.21 -3.94 13.46
C GLU A 132 -0.77 -3.06 14.25
N VAL A 133 -0.73 -3.16 15.58
CA VAL A 133 -1.53 -2.30 16.49
C VAL A 133 -1.21 -0.82 16.27
N PHE A 134 0.07 -0.47 16.21
CA PHE A 134 0.48 0.92 16.03
C PHE A 134 0.11 1.45 14.64
N MET A 135 0.24 0.62 13.60
CA MET A 135 -0.22 0.95 12.26
C MET A 135 -1.70 1.35 12.27
N ARG A 136 -2.58 0.60 12.97
CA ARG A 136 -4.01 0.94 13.08
C ARG A 136 -4.25 2.29 13.73
N VAL A 137 -3.47 2.63 14.76
CA VAL A 137 -3.55 3.92 15.45
C VAL A 137 -3.15 5.06 14.50
N VAL A 138 -1.99 4.93 13.87
CA VAL A 138 -1.37 5.99 13.04
C VAL A 138 -2.06 6.15 11.69
N MET A 139 -2.63 5.09 11.13
CA MET A 139 -3.29 5.09 9.82
C MET A 139 -4.34 6.20 9.71
N THR A 140 -5.09 6.47 10.78
CA THR A 140 -6.08 7.56 10.79
C THR A 140 -5.43 8.95 10.66
N GLY A 141 -4.27 9.15 11.30
CA GLY A 141 -3.45 10.36 11.20
C GLY A 141 -2.89 10.56 9.80
N VAL A 142 -2.41 9.49 9.17
CA VAL A 142 -1.91 9.52 7.78
C VAL A 142 -3.03 9.85 6.79
N VAL A 143 -4.18 9.18 6.91
CA VAL A 143 -5.36 9.42 6.05
C VAL A 143 -5.88 10.84 6.18
N SER A 144 -5.89 11.38 7.40
CA SER A 144 -6.30 12.76 7.67
C SER A 144 -5.22 13.81 7.39
N ARG A 145 -3.99 13.38 7.03
CA ARG A 145 -2.82 14.22 6.75
C ARG A 145 -2.35 15.05 7.96
N VAL A 146 -2.67 14.59 9.16
CA VAL A 146 -2.09 15.14 10.39
C VAL A 146 -0.63 14.71 10.52
N ILE A 147 -0.29 13.54 9.96
CA ILE A 147 1.05 12.95 9.92
C ILE A 147 1.33 12.58 8.44
N THR A 148 2.55 12.80 7.95
CA THR A 148 2.93 12.34 6.61
C THR A 148 3.38 10.88 6.64
N GLU A 149 3.29 10.18 5.50
CA GLU A 149 3.72 8.77 5.43
C GLU A 149 5.22 8.63 5.76
N GLU A 150 6.02 9.62 5.39
CA GLU A 150 7.46 9.68 5.63
C GLU A 150 7.82 9.86 7.11
N GLU A 151 6.91 10.37 7.93
CA GLU A 151 7.06 10.50 9.38
C GLU A 151 6.73 9.21 10.13
N THR A 152 6.26 8.18 9.42
CA THR A 152 5.84 6.90 9.99
C THR A 152 6.79 5.77 9.62
N ALA A 153 6.71 4.66 10.37
CA ALA A 153 7.42 3.45 10.01
C ALA A 153 6.88 2.89 8.69
N ASP A 154 7.70 2.10 8.00
CA ASP A 154 7.29 1.42 6.77
C ASP A 154 6.38 0.23 7.07
N PHE A 155 5.14 0.49 7.47
CA PHE A 155 4.21 -0.57 7.88
C PHE A 155 3.93 -1.57 6.76
N GLU A 156 3.84 -1.13 5.49
CA GLU A 156 3.64 -2.06 4.38
C GLU A 156 4.83 -3.02 4.24
N GLY A 157 6.06 -2.51 4.25
CA GLY A 157 7.25 -3.33 4.09
C GLY A 157 7.49 -4.24 5.29
N LEU A 158 7.42 -3.70 6.51
CA LEU A 158 7.64 -4.45 7.75
C LEU A 158 6.62 -5.59 7.91
N LEU A 159 5.32 -5.31 7.73
CA LEU A 159 4.28 -6.34 7.86
C LEU A 159 4.29 -7.33 6.68
N SER A 160 4.63 -6.89 5.46
CA SER A 160 4.82 -7.84 4.35
C SER A 160 6.00 -8.77 4.60
N ALA A 161 7.11 -8.26 5.14
CA ALA A 161 8.26 -9.07 5.49
C ALA A 161 7.96 -10.03 6.65
N ALA A 162 7.24 -9.58 7.69
CA ALA A 162 6.77 -10.44 8.77
C ALA A 162 5.92 -11.61 8.22
N ALA A 163 5.04 -11.36 7.25
CA ALA A 163 4.25 -12.42 6.62
C ALA A 163 5.12 -13.44 5.85
N VAL A 164 6.21 -13.00 5.22
CA VAL A 164 7.18 -13.92 4.57
C VAL A 164 7.94 -14.73 5.61
N LEU A 165 8.32 -14.13 6.73
CA LEU A 165 9.02 -14.81 7.83
C LEU A 165 8.12 -15.89 8.46
N TYR A 166 6.87 -15.56 8.75
CA TYR A 166 5.89 -16.51 9.26
C TYR A 166 5.46 -17.58 8.25
N LEU A 167 5.70 -17.37 6.96
CA LEU A 167 5.51 -18.43 5.97
C LEU A 167 6.47 -19.59 6.26
N ASP A 168 7.73 -19.32 6.61
CA ASP A 168 8.70 -20.37 6.98
C ASP A 168 8.18 -21.18 8.17
N ASP A 169 7.68 -20.49 9.20
CA ASP A 169 7.10 -21.10 10.39
C ASP A 169 5.86 -21.96 10.05
N TYR A 170 4.98 -21.47 9.16
CA TYR A 170 3.81 -22.23 8.70
C TYR A 170 4.21 -23.55 8.04
N ILE A 171 5.30 -23.53 7.27
CA ILE A 171 5.80 -24.71 6.55
C ILE A 171 6.32 -25.73 7.52
N ILE A 172 7.15 -25.28 8.47
CA ILE A 172 7.70 -26.12 9.52
C ILE A 172 6.56 -26.72 10.34
N ALA A 173 5.61 -25.88 10.79
CA ALA A 173 4.42 -26.29 11.53
C ALA A 173 3.60 -27.36 10.78
N ASN A 174 3.43 -27.19 9.47
CA ASN A 174 2.70 -28.13 8.61
C ASN A 174 3.46 -29.46 8.45
N GLN A 175 4.79 -29.43 8.35
CA GLN A 175 5.62 -30.63 8.26
C GLN A 175 5.61 -31.45 9.55
N ILE A 176 5.57 -30.80 10.72
CA ILE A 176 5.54 -31.46 12.03
C ILE A 176 4.13 -31.76 12.54
N GLY A 177 3.09 -31.23 11.89
CA GLY A 177 1.68 -31.41 12.25
C GLY A 177 1.25 -30.68 13.53
N ARG A 178 1.89 -29.56 13.87
CA ARG A 178 1.61 -28.79 15.11
C ARG A 178 1.74 -27.28 14.88
N GLY A 179 0.80 -26.50 15.40
CA GLY A 179 0.84 -25.03 15.36
C GLY A 179 0.57 -24.40 14.00
N VAL A 180 -0.06 -25.15 13.08
CA VAL A 180 -0.36 -24.71 11.70
C VAL A 180 -1.35 -23.56 11.67
N ASP A 181 -2.34 -23.61 12.55
CA ASP A 181 -3.37 -22.59 12.75
C ASP A 181 -2.75 -21.25 13.18
N ILE A 182 -1.90 -21.27 14.21
CA ILE A 182 -1.20 -20.09 14.71
C ILE A 182 -0.33 -19.49 13.61
N ALA A 183 0.54 -20.28 12.98
CA ALA A 183 1.42 -19.76 11.94
C ALA A 183 0.64 -19.24 10.71
N SER A 184 -0.46 -19.91 10.34
CA SER A 184 -1.34 -19.45 9.25
C SER A 184 -2.01 -18.12 9.60
N GLU A 185 -2.44 -17.92 10.85
CA GLU A 185 -3.02 -16.66 11.31
C GLU A 185 -1.98 -15.53 11.22
N LEU A 186 -0.75 -15.76 11.67
CA LEU A 186 0.32 -14.77 11.64
C LEU A 186 0.66 -14.31 10.23
N VAL A 187 0.73 -15.24 9.27
CA VAL A 187 0.90 -14.91 7.84
C VAL A 187 -0.24 -14.01 7.36
N MET A 188 -1.49 -14.42 7.65
CA MET A 188 -2.68 -13.73 7.16
C MET A 188 -2.87 -12.35 7.78
N VAL A 189 -2.72 -12.21 9.09
CA VAL A 189 -2.86 -10.93 9.80
C VAL A 189 -1.84 -9.93 9.26
N ASN A 190 -0.55 -10.29 9.26
CA ASN A 190 0.51 -9.40 8.82
C ASN A 190 0.32 -8.97 7.35
N PHE A 191 0.06 -9.91 6.44
CA PHE A 191 -0.11 -9.56 5.02
C PHE A 191 -1.39 -8.75 4.76
N THR A 192 -2.49 -9.11 5.41
CA THR A 192 -3.77 -8.38 5.24
C THR A 192 -3.64 -6.97 5.79
N SER A 193 -3.00 -6.79 6.94
CA SER A 193 -2.75 -5.48 7.54
C SER A 193 -1.82 -4.62 6.67
N ALA A 194 -0.77 -5.21 6.08
CA ALA A 194 0.09 -4.50 5.12
C ALA A 194 -0.69 -3.99 3.91
N LYS A 195 -1.55 -4.84 3.33
CA LYS A 195 -2.41 -4.48 2.20
C LYS A 195 -3.43 -3.40 2.58
N LEU A 196 -4.11 -3.58 3.70
CA LEU A 196 -5.11 -2.64 4.19
C LEU A 196 -4.50 -1.25 4.39
N TYR A 197 -3.32 -1.17 4.98
CA TYR A 197 -2.59 0.09 5.14
C TYR A 197 -2.35 0.77 3.79
N ARG A 198 -1.71 0.08 2.84
CA ARG A 198 -1.41 0.65 1.51
C ARG A 198 -2.66 1.08 0.77
N GLU A 199 -3.67 0.21 0.68
CA GLU A 199 -4.92 0.49 -0.02
C GLU A 199 -5.66 1.70 0.60
N THR A 200 -5.65 1.82 1.92
CA THR A 200 -6.28 2.95 2.63
C THR A 200 -5.54 4.27 2.37
N VAL A 201 -4.19 4.25 2.43
CA VAL A 201 -3.37 5.44 2.15
C VAL A 201 -3.53 5.90 0.70
N ASP A 202 -3.52 4.97 -0.25
CA ASP A 202 -3.66 5.28 -1.67
C ASP A 202 -5.07 5.83 -1.98
N ALA A 203 -6.12 5.23 -1.43
CA ALA A 203 -7.48 5.73 -1.55
C ALA A 203 -7.62 7.15 -0.99
N ALA A 204 -6.98 7.45 0.15
CA ALA A 204 -6.95 8.78 0.73
C ALA A 204 -6.22 9.79 -0.18
N LYS A 205 -5.08 9.41 -0.77
CA LYS A 205 -4.35 10.23 -1.74
C LYS A 205 -5.22 10.53 -2.96
N GLU A 206 -5.85 9.51 -3.53
CA GLU A 206 -6.73 9.67 -4.70
C GLU A 206 -7.93 10.58 -4.40
N ALA A 207 -8.58 10.40 -3.25
CA ALA A 207 -9.72 11.21 -2.84
C ALA A 207 -9.35 12.70 -2.78
N VAL A 208 -8.18 13.04 -2.21
CA VAL A 208 -7.73 14.42 -2.15
C VAL A 208 -7.34 14.95 -3.52
N SER A 209 -6.65 14.17 -4.35
CA SER A 209 -6.38 14.57 -5.73
C SER A 209 -7.68 14.83 -6.51
N ALA A 210 -8.72 14.03 -6.28
CA ALA A 210 -10.03 14.23 -6.89
C ALA A 210 -10.70 15.53 -6.40
N VAL A 211 -10.64 15.84 -5.10
CA VAL A 211 -11.12 17.12 -4.56
C VAL A 211 -10.35 18.28 -5.17
N GLY A 212 -9.02 18.19 -5.26
CA GLY A 212 -8.18 19.20 -5.90
C GLY A 212 -8.56 19.45 -7.36
N ARG A 213 -8.78 18.37 -8.14
CA ARG A 213 -9.28 18.47 -9.53
C ARG A 213 -10.66 19.12 -9.62
N ARG A 214 -11.58 18.78 -8.72
CA ARG A 214 -12.93 19.40 -8.69
C ARG A 214 -12.85 20.88 -8.33
N SER A 215 -12.05 21.26 -7.33
CA SER A 215 -11.86 22.65 -6.93
C SER A 215 -11.19 23.48 -8.02
N ALA A 216 -10.16 22.95 -8.69
CA ALA A 216 -9.54 23.60 -9.83
C ALA A 216 -10.53 23.76 -11.01
N SER A 217 -11.28 22.70 -11.33
CA SER A 217 -12.32 22.75 -12.36
C SER A 217 -13.41 23.77 -12.03
N ALA A 218 -13.84 23.86 -10.77
CA ALA A 218 -14.81 24.84 -10.29
C ALA A 218 -14.28 26.28 -10.40
N ALA A 219 -13.02 26.52 -10.02
CA ALA A 219 -12.37 27.82 -10.18
C ALA A 219 -12.29 28.24 -11.66
N HIS A 220 -12.01 27.30 -12.56
CA HIS A 220 -11.98 27.56 -14.00
C HIS A 220 -13.35 27.57 -14.67
N LYS A 221 -14.45 27.23 -13.97
CA LYS A 221 -15.79 27.17 -14.55
C LYS A 221 -16.28 28.54 -15.04
N ALA A 222 -16.03 29.60 -14.26
CA ALA A 222 -16.38 30.96 -14.65
C ALA A 222 -15.58 31.40 -15.89
N THR A 223 -14.27 31.17 -15.90
CA THR A 223 -13.40 31.48 -17.05
C THR A 223 -13.75 30.66 -18.29
N ASN A 224 -14.11 29.39 -18.13
CA ASN A 224 -14.54 28.52 -19.25
C ASN A 224 -15.89 28.95 -19.82
N ALA A 225 -16.83 29.40 -18.98
CA ALA A 225 -18.09 29.97 -19.45
C ALA A 225 -17.87 31.28 -20.23
N LEU A 226 -16.97 32.14 -19.76
CA LEU A 226 -16.56 33.35 -20.47
C LEU A 226 -15.84 33.03 -21.79
N LYS A 227 -14.96 32.01 -21.80
CA LYS A 227 -14.34 31.48 -23.03
C LYS A 227 -15.40 31.03 -24.03
N GLY A 228 -16.39 30.23 -23.60
CA GLY A 228 -17.48 29.79 -24.46
C GLY A 228 -18.29 30.94 -25.06
N LYS A 229 -18.63 31.95 -24.25
CA LYS A 229 -19.32 33.16 -24.73
C LYS A 229 -18.47 33.94 -25.74
N ALA A 230 -17.18 34.15 -25.45
CA ALA A 230 -16.26 34.85 -26.33
C ALA A 230 -16.07 34.16 -27.69
N LEU A 231 -15.97 32.82 -27.68
CA LEU A 231 -15.86 32.03 -28.91
C LEU A 231 -17.17 32.04 -29.72
N SER A 232 -18.33 31.99 -29.05
CA SER A 232 -19.63 32.14 -29.71
C SER A 232 -19.81 33.53 -30.32
N GLU A 233 -19.39 34.59 -29.62
CA GLU A 233 -19.43 35.95 -30.18
C GLU A 233 -18.50 36.07 -31.38
N TRP A 234 -17.27 35.53 -31.29
CA TRP A 234 -16.36 35.49 -32.43
C TRP A 234 -16.97 34.79 -33.64
N ASP A 235 -17.64 33.65 -33.44
CA ASP A 235 -18.30 32.91 -34.53
C ASP A 235 -19.46 33.71 -35.15
N GLN A 236 -20.18 34.53 -34.38
CA GLN A 236 -21.33 35.31 -34.84
C GLN A 236 -20.93 36.64 -35.50
N SER A 237 -20.02 37.38 -34.89
CA SER A 237 -19.71 38.77 -35.26
C SER A 237 -18.23 39.02 -35.54
N GLY A 238 -17.36 38.01 -35.47
CA GLY A 238 -15.91 38.16 -35.67
C GLY A 238 -15.52 38.78 -37.02
N HIS A 239 -16.35 38.60 -38.05
CA HIS A 239 -16.19 39.19 -39.38
C HIS A 239 -16.32 40.73 -39.40
N THR A 240 -16.95 41.33 -38.38
CA THR A 240 -17.10 42.79 -38.25
C THR A 240 -15.80 43.47 -37.77
N TYR A 241 -14.85 42.68 -37.28
CA TYR A 241 -13.54 43.16 -36.86
C TYR A 241 -12.50 42.89 -37.96
N SER A 242 -11.49 43.75 -38.07
CA SER A 242 -10.40 43.58 -39.05
C SER A 242 -9.54 42.32 -38.83
N GLY A 243 -9.76 41.59 -37.73
CA GLY A 243 -9.16 40.29 -37.46
C GLY A 243 -9.22 39.90 -35.99
N MET A 244 -8.66 38.72 -35.66
CA MET A 244 -8.64 38.17 -34.29
C MET A 244 -7.99 39.12 -33.28
N ALA A 245 -6.93 39.83 -33.69
CA ALA A 245 -6.25 40.81 -32.83
C ALA A 245 -7.13 42.03 -32.53
N ALA A 246 -7.88 42.52 -33.53
CA ALA A 246 -8.80 43.64 -33.34
C ALA A 246 -9.97 43.25 -32.42
N PHE A 247 -10.54 42.07 -32.62
CA PHE A 247 -11.55 41.52 -31.71
C PHE A 247 -11.04 41.43 -30.26
N ALA A 248 -9.83 40.88 -30.07
CA ALA A 248 -9.22 40.77 -28.75
C ALA A 248 -9.02 42.15 -28.08
N ARG A 249 -8.52 43.14 -28.81
CA ARG A 249 -8.37 44.53 -28.31
C ARG A 249 -9.69 45.12 -27.85
N HIS A 250 -10.74 44.97 -28.63
CA HIS A 250 -12.04 45.60 -28.35
C HIS A 250 -12.85 44.86 -27.27
N ARG A 251 -12.70 43.53 -27.15
CA ARG A 251 -13.60 42.72 -26.32
C ARG A 251 -12.98 42.10 -25.07
N HIS A 252 -11.66 42.16 -24.88
CA HIS A 252 -11.01 41.52 -23.71
C HIS A 252 -11.58 41.95 -22.35
N LYS A 253 -11.90 43.25 -22.19
CA LYS A 253 -12.49 43.78 -20.96
C LYS A 253 -13.88 43.20 -20.66
N ALA A 254 -14.70 42.91 -21.68
CA ALA A 254 -16.04 42.35 -21.50
C ALA A 254 -16.02 40.89 -20.98
N TYR A 255 -14.87 40.24 -21.09
CA TYR A 255 -14.63 38.87 -20.65
C TYR A 255 -13.67 38.80 -19.45
N GLU A 256 -13.32 39.94 -18.84
CA GLU A 256 -12.44 40.03 -17.67
C GLU A 256 -11.08 39.32 -17.85
N VAL A 257 -10.57 39.29 -19.08
CA VAL A 257 -9.28 38.67 -19.42
C VAL A 257 -8.36 39.66 -20.13
N THR A 258 -7.07 39.30 -20.26
CA THR A 258 -6.12 40.09 -21.05
C THR A 258 -6.37 39.95 -22.56
N GLU A 259 -5.96 40.96 -23.33
CA GLU A 259 -5.96 40.88 -24.81
C GLU A 259 -5.24 39.62 -25.31
N ARG A 260 -4.10 39.28 -24.70
CA ARG A 260 -3.30 38.09 -25.05
C ARG A 260 -4.07 36.79 -24.82
N THR A 261 -4.78 36.69 -23.68
CA THR A 261 -5.60 35.51 -23.34
C THR A 261 -6.75 35.34 -24.33
N LEU A 262 -7.50 36.42 -24.60
CA LEU A 262 -8.62 36.38 -25.53
C LEU A 262 -8.16 36.05 -26.97
N TYR A 263 -7.05 36.63 -27.41
CA TYR A 263 -6.44 36.30 -28.70
C TYR A 263 -6.05 34.82 -28.80
N SER A 264 -5.44 34.24 -27.75
CA SER A 264 -5.07 32.82 -27.73
C SER A 264 -6.28 31.92 -27.89
N TRP A 265 -7.37 32.20 -27.17
CA TRP A 265 -8.61 31.42 -27.26
C TRP A 265 -9.17 31.40 -28.68
N VAL A 266 -9.28 32.56 -29.32
CA VAL A 266 -9.82 32.68 -30.68
C VAL A 266 -8.89 32.02 -31.71
N ARG A 267 -7.58 32.18 -31.55
CA ARG A 267 -6.58 31.54 -32.43
C ARG A 267 -6.64 30.02 -32.38
N GLU A 268 -6.73 29.45 -31.17
CA GLU A 268 -6.87 28.01 -30.96
C GLU A 268 -8.18 27.48 -31.55
N HIS A 269 -9.30 28.17 -31.31
CA HIS A 269 -10.62 27.81 -31.85
C HIS A 269 -10.63 27.81 -33.38
N ARG A 270 -10.02 28.82 -34.01
CA ARG A 270 -9.90 28.88 -35.47
C ARG A 270 -9.05 27.72 -36.01
N ARG A 271 -7.95 27.38 -35.34
CA ARG A 271 -7.10 26.22 -35.71
C ARG A 271 -7.85 24.90 -35.58
N ALA A 272 -8.70 24.74 -34.56
CA ALA A 272 -9.49 23.53 -34.37
C ALA A 272 -10.63 23.38 -35.39
N LYS A 273 -11.06 24.48 -36.02
CA LYS A 273 -12.11 24.51 -37.06
C LYS A 273 -11.58 24.49 -38.50
N SER A 274 -10.27 24.65 -38.69
CA SER A 274 -9.60 24.60 -40.01
C SER A 274 -9.05 23.21 -40.26
#